data_AF-A0A955E3B6-F1
#
_entry.id   AF-A0A955E3B6-F1
#
_cell.length_a   1.000
_cell.length_b   1.000
_cell.length_c   1.000
_cell.angle_alpha   90.00
_cell.angle_beta   90.00
_cell.angle_gamma   90.00
#
_symmetry.space_group_name_H-M   'P 1'
#
loop_
_entity.id
_entity.type
_entity.pdbx_description
1 polymer ?
#
loop_
_entity_poly.entity_id
_entity_poly.type
_entity_poly.pdbx_seq_one_letter_code
_entity_poly.pdbx_strand_id
1 'polypeptide(L)'
;MHNALIPFAVLVAVVFAASCTAPRQQTPKQPAVDHHSAIHNLHRLNDRLYSGAEPVGEAAYQELASLGITTVISVDAVEPNKALGDKHGIRVIHLPIGYDGVPEDRGMAIAKALATIDGPIFINCHHGKHRAPTALAVGAVCAGEITNEQAEAYLTLAGTSPKYPGLWDSVRRAQTLDHAALVAYDTQLPEAMPVGDFVDAMGELDRLADTIKDLAAEDFAIPAAHPDIVPAAIAGQMHNILRALEDDPYTKEQDDAFRAILIRAIVAASEAEELIKADDAQGAREALGQLKDSCSDCHNADRDNPY
;
A
#
# COMPACT_ATOMS: atom_id res chain seq x y z
N MET A 1 -87.71 -47.73 -10.82
CA MET A 1 -86.51 -48.53 -11.12
C MET A 1 -85.51 -47.63 -11.85
N HIS A 2 -84.25 -47.66 -11.41
CA HIS A 2 -83.05 -47.06 -12.04
C HIS A 2 -82.78 -45.54 -11.89
N ASN A 3 -82.11 -45.22 -10.78
CA ASN A 3 -80.76 -44.63 -10.67
C ASN A 3 -80.18 -43.66 -11.73
N ALA A 4 -79.60 -42.59 -11.17
CA ALA A 4 -78.32 -41.91 -11.53
C ALA A 4 -78.37 -40.90 -12.71
N LEU A 5 -77.64 -39.78 -12.76
CA LEU A 5 -76.42 -39.30 -12.10
C LEU A 5 -76.49 -37.75 -11.97
N ILE A 6 -75.91 -37.20 -10.89
CA ILE A 6 -75.61 -35.76 -10.73
C ILE A 6 -74.17 -35.53 -11.19
N PRO A 7 -73.86 -34.58 -12.10
CA PRO A 7 -72.48 -34.29 -12.44
C PRO A 7 -71.87 -33.33 -11.42
N PHE A 8 -70.67 -33.72 -10.98
CA PHE A 8 -69.78 -33.08 -10.03
C PHE A 8 -69.14 -31.84 -10.68
N ALA A 9 -69.38 -30.64 -10.14
CA ALA A 9 -68.68 -29.42 -10.56
C ALA A 9 -67.33 -29.34 -9.83
N VAL A 10 -66.23 -29.47 -10.59
CA VAL A 10 -64.86 -29.30 -10.09
C VAL A 10 -64.58 -27.80 -9.94
N LEU A 11 -64.43 -27.34 -8.70
CA LEU A 11 -64.00 -25.99 -8.36
C LEU A 11 -62.46 -25.94 -8.42
N VAL A 12 -61.90 -25.26 -9.41
CA VAL A 12 -60.45 -25.00 -9.51
C VAL A 12 -60.11 -23.83 -8.59
N ALA A 13 -59.45 -24.09 -7.48
CA ALA A 13 -58.89 -23.07 -6.60
C ALA A 13 -57.58 -22.52 -7.18
N VAL A 14 -57.59 -21.27 -7.64
CA VAL A 14 -56.39 -20.55 -8.05
C VAL A 14 -55.69 -20.02 -6.80
N VAL A 15 -54.56 -20.64 -6.43
CA VAL A 15 -53.67 -20.15 -5.36
C VAL A 15 -52.79 -19.05 -5.94
N PHE A 16 -53.08 -17.79 -5.59
CA PHE A 16 -52.16 -16.68 -5.83
C PHE A 16 -51.02 -16.73 -4.79
N ALA A 17 -49.85 -17.20 -5.21
CA ALA A 17 -48.63 -17.07 -4.44
C ALA A 17 -48.17 -15.59 -4.49
N ALA A 18 -48.42 -14.86 -3.42
CA ALA A 18 -47.87 -13.52 -3.21
C ALA A 18 -46.38 -13.65 -2.85
N SER A 19 -45.50 -13.50 -3.84
CA SER A 19 -44.06 -13.40 -3.63
C SER A 19 -43.71 -12.07 -2.95
N CYS A 20 -43.51 -12.10 -1.64
CA CYS A 20 -42.88 -11.01 -0.89
C CYS A 20 -41.41 -10.88 -1.34
N THR A 21 -41.17 -10.06 -2.35
CA THR A 21 -39.82 -9.66 -2.76
C THR A 21 -39.44 -8.43 -1.94
N ALA A 22 -38.57 -8.61 -0.94
CA ALA A 22 -37.96 -7.49 -0.24
C ALA A 22 -37.08 -6.71 -1.23
N PRO A 23 -37.15 -5.37 -1.25
CA PRO A 23 -36.33 -4.57 -2.16
C PRO A 23 -34.86 -4.68 -1.73
N ARG A 24 -34.04 -5.22 -2.64
CA ARG A 24 -32.59 -5.28 -2.50
C ARG A 24 -32.06 -3.84 -2.46
N GLN A 25 -31.58 -3.38 -1.30
CA GLN A 25 -30.85 -2.13 -1.21
C GLN A 25 -29.66 -2.19 -2.16
N GLN A 26 -29.68 -1.33 -3.18
CA GLN A 26 -28.54 -1.14 -4.06
C GLN A 26 -27.45 -0.44 -3.25
N THR A 27 -26.34 -1.11 -3.04
CA THR A 27 -25.10 -0.48 -2.57
C THR A 27 -24.77 0.65 -3.54
N PRO A 28 -24.51 1.89 -3.08
CA PRO A 28 -24.15 2.98 -3.96
C PRO A 28 -22.92 2.58 -4.76
N LYS A 29 -23.05 2.55 -6.10
CA LYS A 29 -21.91 2.37 -6.99
C LYS A 29 -21.06 3.64 -6.87
N GLN A 30 -20.01 3.57 -6.06
CA GLN A 30 -19.04 4.66 -5.90
C GLN A 30 -18.52 5.05 -7.29
N PRO A 31 -18.42 6.36 -7.61
CA PRO A 31 -17.87 6.78 -8.89
C PRO A 31 -16.42 6.29 -8.96
N ALA A 32 -16.09 5.59 -10.04
CA ALA A 32 -14.72 5.24 -10.35
C ALA A 32 -13.91 6.54 -10.43
N VAL A 33 -12.78 6.58 -9.71
CA VAL A 33 -11.81 7.66 -9.85
C VAL A 33 -11.30 7.59 -11.29
N ASP A 34 -11.40 8.71 -12.00
CA ASP A 34 -11.17 8.83 -13.44
C ASP A 34 -9.72 8.47 -13.81
N HIS A 35 -9.48 7.93 -15.01
CA HIS A 35 -8.15 7.49 -15.49
C HIS A 35 -7.16 8.65 -15.77
N HIS A 36 -7.43 9.84 -15.21
CA HIS A 36 -6.64 11.07 -15.34
C HIS A 36 -6.02 11.54 -14.01
N SER A 37 -6.06 10.72 -12.96
CA SER A 37 -5.41 11.02 -11.68
C SER A 37 -3.89 11.02 -11.83
N ALA A 38 -3.23 12.08 -11.37
CA ALA A 38 -1.78 12.15 -11.16
C ALA A 38 -1.33 11.29 -9.97
N ILE A 39 -2.29 10.80 -9.16
CA ILE A 39 -2.05 9.90 -8.04
C ILE A 39 -2.44 8.48 -8.44
N HIS A 40 -1.45 7.60 -8.52
CA HIS A 40 -1.69 6.18 -8.79
C HIS A 40 -2.46 5.51 -7.64
N ASN A 41 -3.32 4.55 -7.97
CA ASN A 41 -4.12 3.78 -7.00
C ASN A 41 -4.90 4.68 -6.01
N LEU A 42 -5.41 5.83 -6.48
CA LEU A 42 -6.24 6.70 -5.65
C LEU A 42 -7.61 6.04 -5.39
N HIS A 43 -7.88 5.74 -4.12
CA HIS A 43 -9.12 5.13 -3.67
C HIS A 43 -9.76 5.96 -2.57
N ARG A 44 -11.08 6.18 -2.68
CA ARG A 44 -11.88 6.87 -1.66
C ARG A 44 -12.58 5.84 -0.78
N LEU A 45 -12.30 5.84 0.52
CA LEU A 45 -13.00 4.97 1.48
C LEU A 45 -14.37 5.54 1.83
N ASN A 46 -14.43 6.82 2.19
CA ASN A 46 -15.66 7.55 2.49
C ASN A 46 -15.52 9.03 2.09
N ASP A 47 -16.42 9.90 2.56
CA ASP A 47 -16.41 11.28 2.09
C ASP A 47 -15.14 12.08 2.45
N ARG A 48 -14.41 11.63 3.47
CA ARG A 48 -13.27 12.32 4.07
C ARG A 48 -11.96 11.53 3.94
N LEU A 49 -12.03 10.22 3.73
CA LEU A 49 -10.88 9.32 3.84
C LEU A 49 -10.46 8.73 2.50
N TYR A 50 -9.18 8.90 2.16
CA TYR A 50 -8.59 8.50 0.88
C TYR A 50 -7.27 7.77 1.12
N SER A 51 -6.94 6.83 0.24
CA SER A 51 -5.59 6.27 0.16
C SER A 51 -5.10 6.20 -1.28
N GLY A 52 -3.77 6.11 -1.45
CA GLY A 52 -3.18 5.95 -2.77
C GLY A 52 -1.65 5.94 -2.74
N ALA A 53 -1.06 5.99 -3.92
CA ALA A 53 0.39 6.04 -4.08
C ALA A 53 0.93 7.37 -3.58
N GLU A 54 2.25 7.42 -3.43
CA GLU A 54 2.94 8.65 -3.09
C GLU A 54 2.60 9.77 -4.09
N PRO A 55 2.24 10.97 -3.60
CA PRO A 55 2.05 12.12 -4.48
C PRO A 55 3.41 12.60 -4.99
N VAL A 56 3.66 12.41 -6.29
CA VAL A 56 4.93 12.82 -6.92
C VAL A 56 4.76 14.14 -7.66
N GLY A 57 5.53 15.14 -7.23
CA GLY A 57 5.62 16.43 -7.90
C GLY A 57 4.40 17.34 -7.74
N GLU A 58 4.47 18.49 -8.39
CA GLU A 58 3.50 19.58 -8.21
C GLU A 58 2.07 19.18 -8.59
N ALA A 59 1.90 18.44 -9.69
CA ALA A 59 0.58 18.07 -10.20
C ALA A 59 -0.20 17.19 -9.21
N ALA A 60 0.48 16.24 -8.55
CA ALA A 60 -0.16 15.36 -7.57
C ALA A 60 -0.63 16.13 -6.33
N TYR A 61 0.17 17.07 -5.81
CA TYR A 61 -0.25 17.89 -4.66
C TYR A 61 -1.36 18.89 -5.03
N GLN A 62 -1.36 19.42 -6.26
CA GLN A 62 -2.47 20.23 -6.78
C GLN A 62 -3.77 19.43 -6.86
N GLU A 63 -3.70 18.17 -7.31
CA GLU A 63 -4.85 17.27 -7.33
C GLU A 63 -5.38 17.00 -5.91
N LEU A 64 -4.51 16.67 -4.95
CA LEU A 64 -4.89 16.52 -3.55
C LEU A 64 -5.61 17.76 -3.01
N ALA A 65 -5.07 18.95 -3.26
CA ALA A 65 -5.69 20.21 -2.84
C ALA A 65 -7.06 20.42 -3.52
N SER A 66 -7.21 20.06 -4.79
CA SER A 66 -8.48 20.16 -5.54
C SER A 66 -9.57 19.22 -5.00
N LEU A 67 -9.17 18.09 -4.42
CA LEU A 67 -10.04 17.17 -3.68
C LEU A 67 -10.38 17.66 -2.27
N GLY A 68 -9.81 18.79 -1.85
CA GLY A 68 -9.97 19.36 -0.52
C GLY A 68 -9.18 18.65 0.57
N ILE A 69 -8.19 17.81 0.21
CA ILE A 69 -7.30 17.17 1.19
C ILE A 69 -6.54 18.24 1.96
N THR A 70 -6.63 18.20 3.29
CA THR A 70 -5.91 19.11 4.19
C THR A 70 -4.70 18.45 4.83
N THR A 71 -4.67 17.11 4.86
CA THR A 71 -3.63 16.33 5.53
C THR A 71 -3.25 15.10 4.71
N VAL A 72 -1.94 14.88 4.57
CA VAL A 72 -1.32 13.67 4.03
C VAL A 72 -0.63 12.92 5.15
N ILE A 73 -0.91 11.63 5.28
CA ILE A 73 -0.22 10.72 6.20
C ILE A 73 0.57 9.72 5.34
N SER A 74 1.89 9.85 5.29
CA SER A 74 2.75 8.84 4.66
C SER A 74 3.01 7.73 5.67
N VAL A 75 2.77 6.49 5.26
CA VAL A 75 3.13 5.27 5.99
C VAL A 75 4.28 4.52 5.33
N ASP A 76 4.98 5.18 4.40
CA ASP A 76 6.20 4.67 3.81
C ASP A 76 7.41 4.84 4.73
N ALA A 77 8.47 4.07 4.47
CA ALA A 77 9.75 4.23 5.15
C ALA A 77 10.42 5.55 4.77
N VAL A 78 10.37 5.91 3.47
CA VAL A 78 10.96 7.13 2.94
C VAL A 78 10.16 8.36 3.41
N GLU A 79 10.90 9.40 3.83
CA GLU A 79 10.33 10.65 4.31
C GLU A 79 9.48 11.34 3.23
N PRO A 80 8.25 11.77 3.54
CA PRO A 80 7.38 12.46 2.59
C PRO A 80 7.86 13.87 2.25
N ASN A 81 7.51 14.36 1.06
CA ASN A 81 7.88 15.71 0.61
C ASN A 81 7.08 16.82 1.33
N LYS A 82 7.52 17.19 2.53
CA LYS A 82 6.93 18.27 3.34
C LYS A 82 6.89 19.61 2.60
N ALA A 83 7.96 19.96 1.87
CA ALA A 83 8.05 21.25 1.20
C ALA A 83 6.94 21.44 0.15
N LEU A 84 6.58 20.39 -0.58
CA LEU A 84 5.42 20.41 -1.47
C LEU A 84 4.11 20.44 -0.70
N GLY A 85 3.98 19.69 0.40
CA GLY A 85 2.83 19.78 1.30
C GLY A 85 2.55 21.21 1.75
N ASP A 86 3.56 21.88 2.34
CA ASP A 86 3.47 23.27 2.82
C ASP A 86 3.05 24.23 1.70
N LYS A 87 3.63 24.07 0.50
CA LYS A 87 3.33 24.90 -0.67
C LYS A 87 1.85 24.84 -1.08
N HIS A 88 1.21 23.69 -0.88
CA HIS A 88 -0.21 23.47 -1.20
C HIS A 88 -1.14 23.59 0.00
N GLY A 89 -0.63 24.01 1.16
CA GLY A 89 -1.42 24.12 2.39
C GLY A 89 -1.86 22.78 2.97
N ILE A 90 -1.12 21.71 2.64
CA ILE A 90 -1.37 20.34 3.07
C ILE A 90 -0.42 20.00 4.20
N ARG A 91 -0.96 19.68 5.37
CA ARG A 91 -0.17 19.18 6.49
C ARG A 91 0.36 17.79 6.15
N VAL A 92 1.64 17.56 6.39
CA VAL A 92 2.27 16.24 6.20
C VAL A 92 2.56 15.58 7.54
N ILE A 93 2.24 14.31 7.65
CA ILE A 93 2.48 13.45 8.81
C ILE A 93 3.19 12.19 8.33
N HIS A 94 4.17 11.70 9.09
CA HIS A 94 4.92 10.48 8.76
C HIS A 94 4.78 9.43 9.85
N LEU A 95 4.18 8.31 9.50
CA LEU A 95 3.80 7.20 10.37
C LEU A 95 4.10 5.84 9.70
N PRO A 96 5.38 5.48 9.50
CA PRO A 96 5.77 4.26 8.79
C PRO A 96 5.13 2.98 9.34
N ILE A 97 4.76 2.06 8.43
CA ILE A 97 4.42 0.67 8.75
C ILE A 97 5.15 -0.29 7.80
N GLY A 98 5.35 -1.53 8.26
CA GLY A 98 5.90 -2.62 7.46
C GLY A 98 4.83 -3.38 6.67
N TYR A 99 5.28 -4.42 5.94
CA TYR A 99 4.40 -5.38 5.24
C TYR A 99 3.91 -6.52 6.15
N ASP A 100 4.52 -6.66 7.32
CA ASP A 100 4.22 -7.62 8.40
C ASP A 100 2.99 -7.22 9.23
N GLY A 101 2.52 -5.99 9.11
CA GLY A 101 1.27 -5.54 9.73
C GLY A 101 1.27 -4.08 10.15
N VAL A 102 0.18 -3.68 10.81
CA VAL A 102 0.05 -2.37 11.46
C VAL A 102 0.27 -2.56 12.96
N PRO A 103 1.39 -2.06 13.52
CA PRO A 103 1.61 -2.07 14.96
C PRO A 103 0.48 -1.34 15.70
N GLU A 104 0.17 -1.79 16.93
CA GLU A 104 -0.95 -1.25 17.71
C GLU A 104 -0.82 0.27 17.95
N ASP A 105 0.37 0.73 18.35
CA ASP A 105 0.66 2.16 18.56
C ASP A 105 0.44 2.98 17.28
N ARG A 106 0.79 2.40 16.12
CA ARG A 106 0.64 3.04 14.82
C ARG A 106 -0.82 3.07 14.38
N GLY A 107 -1.57 1.99 14.61
CA GLY A 107 -3.02 1.95 14.43
C GLY A 107 -3.74 2.98 15.30
N MET A 108 -3.34 3.13 16.56
CA MET A 108 -3.88 4.15 17.48
C MET A 108 -3.53 5.58 17.04
N ALA A 109 -2.30 5.83 16.59
CA ALA A 109 -1.88 7.14 16.10
C ALA A 109 -2.67 7.56 14.85
N ILE A 110 -2.85 6.63 13.90
CA ILE A 110 -3.68 6.86 12.71
C ILE A 110 -5.13 7.10 13.12
N ALA A 111 -5.71 6.24 13.97
CA ALA A 111 -7.08 6.41 14.45
C ALA A 111 -7.31 7.76 15.14
N LYS A 112 -6.36 8.21 15.97
CA LYS A 112 -6.39 9.55 16.56
C LYS A 112 -6.38 10.64 15.48
N ALA A 113 -5.50 10.55 14.50
CA ALA A 113 -5.46 11.51 13.40
C ALA A 113 -6.80 11.57 12.66
N LEU A 114 -7.38 10.41 12.34
CA LEU A 114 -8.70 10.32 11.70
C LEU A 114 -9.84 10.84 12.59
N ALA A 115 -9.76 10.71 13.92
CA ALA A 115 -10.78 11.21 14.83
C ALA A 115 -10.66 12.73 15.10
N THR A 116 -9.46 13.31 15.01
CA THR A 116 -9.19 14.65 15.57
C THR A 116 -8.78 15.71 14.55
N ILE A 117 -8.33 15.35 13.36
CA ILE A 117 -7.92 16.31 12.33
C ILE A 117 -9.12 16.70 11.47
N ASP A 118 -9.44 17.99 11.40
CA ASP A 118 -10.53 18.44 10.54
C ASP A 118 -10.21 18.30 9.04
N GLY A 119 -11.24 17.96 8.27
CA GLY A 119 -11.18 17.89 6.81
C GLY A 119 -10.70 16.55 6.24
N PRO A 120 -10.69 16.43 4.90
CA PRO A 120 -10.27 15.23 4.19
C PRO A 120 -8.79 14.86 4.39
N ILE A 121 -8.53 13.57 4.60
CA ILE A 121 -7.22 12.98 4.87
C ILE A 121 -6.88 11.96 3.78
N PHE A 122 -5.66 12.07 3.27
CA PHE A 122 -5.08 11.11 2.33
C PHE A 122 -3.96 10.32 3.00
N ILE A 123 -3.99 8.99 2.90
CA ILE A 123 -2.93 8.12 3.43
C ILE A 123 -2.18 7.46 2.28
N ASN A 124 -0.86 7.57 2.24
CA ASN A 124 -0.05 7.03 1.16
C ASN A 124 1.06 6.09 1.63
N CYS A 125 1.52 5.26 0.70
CA CYS A 125 2.80 4.56 0.74
C CYS A 125 3.39 4.63 -0.67
N HIS A 126 4.50 3.95 -0.97
CA HIS A 126 5.13 4.02 -2.30
C HIS A 126 4.13 3.81 -3.46
N HIS A 127 3.56 2.59 -3.60
CA HIS A 127 2.60 2.28 -4.67
C HIS A 127 1.13 2.43 -4.29
N GLY A 128 0.80 2.70 -3.03
CA GLY A 128 -0.60 2.89 -2.60
C GLY A 128 -1.49 1.67 -2.59
N LYS A 129 -0.92 0.47 -2.80
CA LYS A 129 -1.68 -0.76 -3.03
C LYS A 129 -1.81 -1.65 -1.79
N HIS A 130 -0.92 -1.49 -0.82
CA HIS A 130 -0.75 -2.45 0.29
C HIS A 130 -0.78 -1.72 1.64
N ARG A 131 0.34 -1.13 2.06
CA ARG A 131 0.49 -0.46 3.34
C ARG A 131 -0.53 0.68 3.54
N ALA A 132 -0.69 1.56 2.55
CA ALA A 132 -1.62 2.68 2.61
C ALA A 132 -3.10 2.30 2.84
N PRO A 133 -3.73 1.44 2.01
CA PRO A 133 -5.11 1.03 2.26
C PRO A 133 -5.27 0.26 3.56
N THR A 134 -4.28 -0.55 3.98
CA THR A 134 -4.30 -1.23 5.28
C THR A 134 -4.24 -0.26 6.45
N ALA A 135 -3.30 0.69 6.44
CA ALA A 135 -3.16 1.72 7.45
C ALA A 135 -4.47 2.53 7.61
N LEU A 136 -5.04 2.97 6.50
CA LEU A 136 -6.30 3.69 6.49
C LEU A 136 -7.44 2.85 7.06
N ALA A 137 -7.56 1.60 6.61
CA ALA A 137 -8.65 0.73 7.02
C ALA A 137 -8.57 0.37 8.52
N VAL A 138 -7.38 0.05 9.04
CA VAL A 138 -7.18 -0.18 10.49
C VAL A 138 -7.54 1.07 11.28
N GLY A 139 -7.02 2.24 10.89
CA GLY A 139 -7.34 3.49 11.55
C GLY A 139 -8.84 3.81 11.55
N ALA A 140 -9.51 3.56 10.42
CA ALA A 140 -10.94 3.82 10.26
C ALA A 140 -11.80 2.85 11.10
N VAL A 141 -11.44 1.56 11.20
CA VAL A 141 -12.09 0.62 12.12
C VAL A 141 -11.92 1.07 13.57
N CYS A 142 -10.69 1.43 13.94
CA CYS A 142 -10.38 1.91 15.29
C CYS A 142 -11.11 3.21 15.63
N ALA A 143 -11.31 4.11 14.67
CA ALA A 143 -12.08 5.33 14.83
C ALA A 143 -13.61 5.11 14.80
N GLY A 144 -14.09 3.89 14.51
CA GLY A 144 -15.52 3.56 14.43
C GLY A 144 -16.19 4.04 13.14
N GLU A 145 -15.43 4.35 12.09
CA GLU A 145 -15.92 4.84 10.80
C GLU A 145 -16.45 3.71 9.90
N ILE A 146 -15.87 2.51 10.02
CA ILE A 146 -16.22 1.32 9.22
C ILE A 146 -16.10 0.03 10.05
N THR A 147 -16.72 -1.05 9.58
CA THR A 147 -16.54 -2.41 10.15
C THR A 147 -15.31 -3.11 9.56
N ASN A 148 -14.84 -4.18 10.21
CA ASN A 148 -13.76 -5.02 9.70
C ASN A 148 -14.08 -5.63 8.32
N GLU A 149 -15.34 -6.00 8.06
CA GLU A 149 -15.75 -6.54 6.77
C GLU A 149 -15.65 -5.49 5.65
N GLN A 150 -16.02 -4.24 5.94
CA GLN A 150 -15.86 -3.12 5.01
C GLN A 150 -14.39 -2.82 4.77
N ALA A 151 -13.55 -2.94 5.81
CA ALA A 151 -12.12 -2.78 5.71
C ALA A 151 -11.48 -3.86 4.82
N GLU A 152 -11.81 -5.15 5.00
CA GLU A 152 -11.31 -6.23 4.12
C GLU A 152 -11.77 -6.05 2.66
N ALA A 153 -13.02 -5.59 2.46
CA ALA A 153 -13.52 -5.24 1.13
C ALA A 153 -12.73 -4.08 0.50
N TYR A 154 -12.33 -3.09 1.30
CA TYR A 154 -11.51 -1.98 0.84
C TYR A 154 -10.09 -2.40 0.46
N LEU A 155 -9.45 -3.29 1.23
CA LEU A 155 -8.16 -3.88 0.87
C LEU A 155 -8.24 -4.61 -0.46
N THR A 156 -9.32 -5.37 -0.68
CA THR A 156 -9.58 -6.07 -1.95
C THR A 156 -9.73 -5.08 -3.10
N LEU A 157 -10.52 -4.02 -2.91
CA LEU A 157 -10.72 -2.96 -3.90
C LEU A 157 -9.41 -2.27 -4.27
N ALA A 158 -8.57 -1.97 -3.29
CA ALA A 158 -7.26 -1.35 -3.49
C ALA A 158 -6.21 -2.31 -4.08
N GLY A 159 -6.56 -3.59 -4.27
CA GLY A 159 -5.65 -4.59 -4.83
C GLY A 159 -4.59 -5.09 -3.85
N THR A 160 -4.85 -5.01 -2.54
CA THR A 160 -3.92 -5.55 -1.53
C THR A 160 -3.64 -7.02 -1.80
N SER A 161 -2.37 -7.42 -1.83
CA SER A 161 -2.02 -8.79 -2.19
C SER A 161 -2.22 -9.74 -0.99
N PRO A 162 -2.76 -10.95 -1.19
CA PRO A 162 -2.88 -11.94 -0.12
C PRO A 162 -1.53 -12.49 0.37
N LYS A 163 -0.43 -12.20 -0.34
CA LYS A 163 0.93 -12.59 0.09
C LYS A 163 1.45 -11.84 1.32
N TYR A 164 0.73 -10.82 1.77
CA TYR A 164 1.04 -10.03 2.98
C TYR A 164 0.00 -10.33 4.07
N PRO A 165 0.01 -11.53 4.68
CA PRO A 165 -1.03 -11.95 5.63
C PRO A 165 -1.13 -11.00 6.84
N GLY A 166 -0.01 -10.46 7.30
CA GLY A 166 0.04 -9.50 8.40
C GLY A 166 -0.80 -8.24 8.19
N LEU A 167 -0.87 -7.72 6.95
CA LEU A 167 -1.73 -6.59 6.61
C LEU A 167 -3.22 -6.94 6.72
N TRP A 168 -3.62 -8.11 6.23
CA TRP A 168 -5.00 -8.58 6.32
C TRP A 168 -5.39 -8.88 7.77
N ASP A 169 -4.51 -9.50 8.53
CA ASP A 169 -4.75 -9.81 9.94
C ASP A 169 -4.84 -8.56 10.80
N SER A 170 -4.09 -7.51 10.46
CA SER A 170 -4.20 -6.20 11.13
C SER A 170 -5.60 -5.63 10.98
N VAL A 171 -6.20 -5.71 9.79
CA VAL A 171 -7.59 -5.30 9.56
C VAL A 171 -8.57 -6.18 10.32
N ARG A 172 -8.39 -7.51 10.32
CA ARG A 172 -9.30 -8.43 11.03
C ARG A 172 -9.28 -8.26 12.54
N ARG A 173 -8.11 -7.90 13.10
CA ARG A 173 -7.92 -7.74 14.55
C ARG A 173 -8.19 -6.32 15.03
N ALA A 174 -8.33 -5.34 14.13
CA ALA A 174 -8.64 -3.97 14.50
C ALA A 174 -9.94 -3.91 15.31
N GLN A 175 -9.95 -3.10 16.37
CA GLN A 175 -11.10 -2.94 17.26
C GLN A 175 -11.47 -1.47 17.35
N THR A 176 -12.76 -1.18 17.31
CA THR A 176 -13.25 0.18 17.56
C THR A 176 -12.86 0.63 18.97
N LEU A 177 -12.30 1.83 19.03
CA LEU A 177 -11.84 2.47 20.26
C LEU A 177 -12.85 3.55 20.69
N ASP A 178 -12.88 3.82 21.99
CA ASP A 178 -13.67 4.93 22.51
C ASP A 178 -13.12 6.28 22.00
N HIS A 179 -14.01 7.15 21.53
CA HIS A 179 -13.60 8.43 20.94
C HIS A 179 -12.87 9.32 21.96
N ALA A 180 -13.28 9.33 23.23
CA ALA A 180 -12.59 10.12 24.24
C ALA A 180 -11.18 9.56 24.52
N ALA A 181 -11.01 8.23 24.46
CA ALA A 181 -9.70 7.61 24.53
C ALA A 181 -8.79 8.00 23.35
N LEU A 182 -9.31 8.05 22.12
CA LEU A 182 -8.54 8.50 20.95
C LEU A 182 -8.08 9.97 21.06
N VAL A 183 -8.98 10.86 21.51
CA VAL A 183 -8.64 12.27 21.74
C VAL A 183 -7.54 12.39 22.79
N ALA A 184 -7.68 11.65 23.90
CA ALA A 184 -6.76 11.68 25.04
C ALA A 184 -5.44 10.91 24.80
N TYR A 185 -5.34 10.08 23.76
CA TYR A 185 -4.15 9.27 23.49
C TYR A 185 -2.92 10.16 23.24
N ASP A 186 -1.94 10.11 24.15
CA ASP A 186 -0.74 10.94 24.03
C ASP A 186 0.21 10.34 23.00
N THR A 187 0.14 10.86 21.79
CA THR A 187 1.03 10.48 20.70
C THR A 187 1.30 11.69 19.82
N GLN A 188 2.51 11.73 19.30
CA GLN A 188 2.91 12.75 18.35
C GLN A 188 2.50 12.33 16.94
N LEU A 189 2.15 13.32 16.13
CA LEU A 189 1.93 13.16 14.69
C LEU A 189 3.04 13.94 13.99
N PRO A 190 4.28 13.41 14.00
CA PRO A 190 5.44 14.11 13.50
C PRO A 190 5.38 14.24 11.98
N GLU A 191 6.08 15.24 11.46
CA GLU A 191 6.20 15.48 10.02
C GLU A 191 7.22 14.53 9.38
N ALA A 192 8.16 14.01 10.18
CA ALA A 192 9.13 12.98 9.85
C ALA A 192 9.34 12.07 11.07
N MET A 193 9.19 10.77 10.89
CA MET A 193 9.46 9.76 11.91
C MET A 193 10.73 9.00 11.53
N PRO A 194 11.75 8.97 12.40
CA PRO A 194 12.97 8.25 12.09
C PRO A 194 12.69 6.75 11.95
N VAL A 195 13.20 6.17 10.87
CA VAL A 195 13.33 4.72 10.69
C VAL A 195 14.80 4.34 10.89
N GLY A 196 15.09 3.06 11.15
CA GLY A 196 16.47 2.60 11.24
C GLY A 196 17.15 2.60 9.86
N ASP A 197 18.47 2.78 9.84
CA ASP A 197 19.29 2.90 8.61
C ASP A 197 19.04 1.73 7.63
N PHE A 198 18.92 0.50 8.13
CA PHE A 198 18.56 -0.66 7.30
C PHE A 198 17.21 -0.49 6.58
N VAL A 199 16.18 -0.02 7.29
CA VAL A 199 14.83 0.15 6.73
C VAL A 199 14.80 1.30 5.73
N ASP A 200 15.51 2.39 6.02
CA ASP A 200 15.69 3.51 5.09
C ASP A 200 16.35 3.05 3.79
N ALA A 201 17.45 2.32 3.88
CA ALA A 201 18.16 1.74 2.75
C ALA A 201 17.29 0.79 1.91
N MET A 202 16.45 -0.02 2.55
CA MET A 202 15.49 -0.88 1.84
C MET A 202 14.42 -0.05 1.09
N GLY A 203 13.97 1.06 1.67
CA GLY A 203 13.05 1.99 1.01
C GLY A 203 13.66 2.64 -0.23
N GLU A 204 14.93 3.04 -0.14
CA GLU A 204 15.67 3.61 -1.28
C GLU A 204 15.92 2.57 -2.38
N LEU A 205 16.30 1.34 -2.00
CA LEU A 205 16.49 0.23 -2.93
C LEU A 205 15.21 -0.11 -3.70
N ASP A 206 14.03 -0.03 -3.07
CA ASP A 206 12.74 -0.25 -3.74
C ASP A 206 12.50 0.77 -4.88
N ARG A 207 12.85 2.04 -4.66
CA ARG A 207 12.74 3.11 -5.67
C ARG A 207 13.73 2.94 -6.82
N LEU A 208 14.98 2.58 -6.49
CA LEU A 208 15.99 2.27 -7.50
C LEU A 208 15.61 1.02 -8.30
N ALA A 209 14.99 0.02 -7.66
CA ALA A 209 14.51 -1.18 -8.33
C ALA A 209 13.39 -0.89 -9.35
N ASP A 210 12.46 0.01 -9.03
CA ASP A 210 11.47 0.48 -10.01
C ASP A 210 12.13 1.23 -11.17
N THR A 211 13.08 2.12 -10.85
CA THR A 211 13.82 2.88 -11.87
C THR A 211 14.59 1.97 -12.82
N ILE A 212 15.39 1.03 -12.30
CA ILE A 212 16.20 0.11 -13.13
C ILE A 212 15.31 -0.83 -13.96
N LYS A 213 14.13 -1.19 -13.45
CA LYS A 213 13.15 -2.02 -14.17
C LYS A 213 12.57 -1.27 -15.37
N ASP A 214 12.23 0.01 -15.21
CA ASP A 214 11.75 0.84 -16.32
C ASP A 214 12.85 1.03 -17.37
N LEU A 215 14.09 1.25 -16.94
CA LEU A 215 15.26 1.30 -17.83
C LEU A 215 15.46 -0.03 -18.56
N ALA A 216 15.31 -1.17 -17.88
CA ALA A 216 15.43 -2.49 -18.49
C ALA A 216 14.33 -2.77 -19.54
N ALA A 217 13.16 -2.13 -19.43
CA ALA A 217 12.12 -2.22 -20.45
C ALA A 217 12.50 -1.48 -21.75
N GLU A 218 13.39 -0.49 -21.64
CA GLU A 218 13.90 0.33 -22.74
C GLU A 218 15.37 -0.03 -23.10
N ASP A 219 15.75 -1.30 -22.93
CA ASP A 219 17.10 -1.82 -23.23
C ASP A 219 18.25 -1.06 -22.55
N PHE A 220 18.01 -0.52 -21.35
CA PHE A 220 18.94 0.32 -20.61
C PHE A 220 19.41 1.55 -21.42
N ALA A 221 18.54 2.11 -22.25
CA ALA A 221 18.78 3.40 -22.87
C ALA A 221 18.69 4.53 -21.83
N ILE A 222 19.55 5.54 -21.97
CA ILE A 222 19.44 6.78 -21.18
C ILE A 222 18.19 7.53 -21.64
N PRO A 223 17.23 7.85 -20.74
CA PRO A 223 16.02 8.55 -21.13
C PRO A 223 16.35 9.97 -21.65
N ALA A 224 15.86 10.30 -22.85
CA ALA A 224 16.15 11.61 -23.46
C ALA A 224 15.62 12.82 -22.64
N ALA A 225 14.52 12.61 -21.89
CA ALA A 225 13.95 13.62 -21.01
C ALA A 225 14.72 13.79 -19.68
N HIS A 226 15.47 12.76 -19.28
CA HIS A 226 16.20 12.68 -18.01
C HIS A 226 17.61 12.12 -18.24
N PRO A 227 18.51 12.90 -18.86
CA PRO A 227 19.87 12.45 -19.17
C PRO A 227 20.74 12.18 -17.94
N ASP A 228 20.26 12.60 -16.76
CA ASP A 228 20.84 12.34 -15.44
C ASP A 228 20.57 10.91 -14.94
N ILE A 229 19.56 10.22 -15.48
CA ILE A 229 19.27 8.83 -15.16
C ILE A 229 20.17 7.93 -16.01
N VAL A 230 21.37 7.65 -15.49
CA VAL A 230 22.36 6.77 -16.14
C VAL A 230 22.18 5.34 -15.61
N PRO A 231 21.82 4.35 -16.46
CA PRO A 231 21.48 2.99 -16.00
C PRO A 231 22.57 2.29 -15.18
N ALA A 232 23.84 2.40 -15.61
CA ALA A 232 24.96 1.85 -14.85
C ALA A 232 25.11 2.53 -13.48
N ALA A 233 24.80 3.82 -13.38
CA ALA A 233 24.86 4.54 -12.10
C ALA A 233 23.73 4.10 -11.17
N ILE A 234 22.52 3.83 -11.68
CA ILE A 234 21.41 3.28 -10.88
C ILE A 234 21.78 1.90 -10.32
N ALA A 235 22.29 0.99 -11.16
CA ALA A 235 22.76 -0.32 -10.69
C ALA A 235 23.92 -0.20 -9.66
N GLY A 236 24.87 0.71 -9.91
CA GLY A 236 25.95 1.00 -8.98
C GLY A 236 25.49 1.61 -7.66
N GLN A 237 24.45 2.43 -7.65
CA GLN A 237 23.82 2.93 -6.42
C GLN A 237 23.22 1.79 -5.60
N MET A 238 22.47 0.88 -6.25
CA MET A 238 21.91 -0.30 -5.59
C MET A 238 23.02 -1.16 -4.97
N HIS A 239 24.09 -1.43 -5.73
CA HIS A 239 25.26 -2.17 -5.24
C HIS A 239 25.91 -1.48 -4.03
N ASN A 240 26.11 -0.17 -4.07
CA ASN A 240 26.72 0.57 -2.97
C ASN A 240 25.87 0.52 -1.69
N ILE A 241 24.55 0.66 -1.81
CA ILE A 241 23.64 0.55 -0.66
C ILE A 241 23.73 -0.85 -0.06
N LEU A 242 23.58 -1.90 -0.88
CA LEU A 242 23.65 -3.28 -0.41
C LEU A 242 24.98 -3.60 0.29
N ARG A 243 26.09 -3.14 -0.28
CA ARG A 243 27.43 -3.30 0.33
C ARG A 243 27.56 -2.56 1.65
N ALA A 244 26.98 -1.37 1.79
CA ALA A 244 26.98 -0.63 3.05
C ALA A 244 26.23 -1.37 4.16
N LEU A 245 25.18 -2.13 3.80
CA LEU A 245 24.39 -2.91 4.75
C LEU A 245 25.12 -4.12 5.32
N GLU A 246 26.23 -4.57 4.75
CA GLU A 246 27.06 -5.62 5.37
C GLU A 246 27.55 -5.19 6.76
N ASP A 247 27.82 -3.88 6.92
CA ASP A 247 28.35 -3.31 8.14
C ASP A 247 27.29 -2.76 9.10
N ASP A 248 26.02 -2.77 8.68
CA ASP A 248 24.89 -2.26 9.45
C ASP A 248 24.67 -3.09 10.75
N PRO A 249 24.36 -2.45 11.90
CA PRO A 249 24.13 -3.16 13.16
C PRO A 249 23.04 -4.23 13.08
N TYR A 250 21.92 -3.98 12.37
CA TYR A 250 20.85 -4.94 12.21
C TYR A 250 21.33 -6.18 11.46
N THR A 251 22.07 -6.00 10.37
CA THR A 251 22.68 -7.12 9.60
C THR A 251 23.66 -7.94 10.43
N LYS A 252 24.47 -7.28 11.27
CA LYS A 252 25.44 -7.96 12.15
C LYS A 252 24.79 -8.84 13.21
N GLU A 253 23.57 -8.52 13.62
CA GLU A 253 22.78 -9.31 14.57
C GLU A 253 22.07 -10.51 13.93
N GLN A 254 21.92 -10.54 12.60
CA GLN A 254 21.27 -11.65 11.90
C GLN A 254 22.13 -12.92 11.86
N ASP A 255 21.56 -14.02 11.36
CA ASP A 255 22.27 -15.27 11.19
C ASP A 255 23.10 -15.34 9.90
N ASP A 256 23.80 -16.45 9.70
CA ASP A 256 24.61 -16.66 8.50
C ASP A 256 23.76 -16.84 7.23
N ALA A 257 22.51 -17.28 7.36
CA ALA A 257 21.61 -17.44 6.23
C ALA A 257 21.17 -16.09 5.67
N PHE A 258 20.76 -15.16 6.54
CA PHE A 258 20.46 -13.78 6.18
C PHE A 258 21.65 -13.12 5.48
N ARG A 259 22.84 -13.18 6.11
CA ARG A 259 24.07 -12.60 5.55
C ARG A 259 24.45 -13.21 4.19
N ALA A 260 24.25 -14.52 4.01
CA ALA A 260 24.49 -15.17 2.74
C ALA A 260 23.53 -14.66 1.64
N ILE A 261 22.27 -14.41 1.96
CA ILE A 261 21.32 -13.82 1.00
C ILE A 261 21.75 -12.40 0.61
N LEU A 262 22.15 -11.57 1.59
CA LEU A 262 22.66 -10.22 1.33
C LEU A 262 23.89 -10.24 0.41
N ILE A 263 24.86 -11.14 0.64
CA ILE A 263 26.05 -11.28 -0.21
C ILE A 263 25.65 -11.63 -1.66
N ARG A 264 24.65 -12.50 -1.86
CA ARG A 264 24.13 -12.78 -3.22
C ARG A 264 23.55 -11.54 -3.88
N ALA A 265 22.80 -10.72 -3.13
CA ALA A 265 22.25 -9.46 -3.64
C ALA A 265 23.38 -8.50 -4.07
N ILE A 266 24.43 -8.37 -3.27
CA ILE A 266 25.59 -7.51 -3.55
C ILE A 266 26.28 -7.95 -4.85
N VAL A 267 26.55 -9.25 -4.99
CA VAL A 267 27.18 -9.80 -6.20
C VAL A 267 26.31 -9.57 -7.43
N ALA A 268 25.01 -9.85 -7.36
CA ALA A 268 24.10 -9.67 -8.48
C ALA A 268 23.96 -8.19 -8.89
N ALA A 269 23.91 -7.26 -7.93
CA ALA A 269 23.87 -5.83 -8.21
C ALA A 269 25.18 -5.34 -8.86
N SER A 270 26.34 -5.81 -8.37
CA SER A 270 27.64 -5.50 -8.98
C SER A 270 27.76 -6.06 -10.40
N GLU A 271 27.26 -7.27 -10.65
CA GLU A 271 27.28 -7.91 -11.97
C GLU A 271 26.36 -7.17 -12.95
N ALA A 272 25.15 -6.78 -12.51
CA ALA A 272 24.25 -5.95 -13.30
C ALA A 272 24.91 -4.61 -13.70
N GLU A 273 25.61 -3.94 -12.77
CA GLU A 273 26.34 -2.72 -13.06
C GLU A 273 27.39 -2.91 -14.17
N GLU A 274 28.23 -3.94 -14.05
CA GLU A 274 29.30 -4.20 -15.03
C GLU A 274 28.74 -4.62 -16.40
N LEU A 275 27.68 -5.42 -16.44
CA LEU A 275 27.05 -5.84 -17.70
C LEU A 275 26.36 -4.67 -18.42
N ILE A 276 25.74 -3.75 -17.68
CA ILE A 276 25.20 -2.51 -18.27
C ILE A 276 26.34 -1.65 -18.86
N LYS A 277 27.48 -1.52 -18.16
CA LYS A 277 28.65 -0.79 -18.69
C LYS A 277 29.25 -1.45 -19.94
N ALA A 278 29.09 -2.77 -20.07
CA ALA A 278 29.56 -3.55 -21.20
C ALA A 278 28.56 -3.60 -22.37
N ASP A 279 27.44 -2.87 -22.28
CA ASP A 279 26.32 -2.90 -23.24
C ASP A 279 25.71 -4.32 -23.43
N ASP A 280 25.81 -5.20 -22.42
CA ASP A 280 25.18 -6.52 -22.41
C ASP A 280 23.82 -6.46 -21.72
N ALA A 281 22.81 -6.01 -22.47
CA ALA A 281 21.45 -5.87 -21.97
C ALA A 281 20.78 -7.21 -21.60
N GLN A 282 21.21 -8.33 -22.18
CA GLN A 282 20.64 -9.64 -21.83
C GLN A 282 21.24 -10.12 -20.50
N GLY A 283 22.57 -10.09 -20.38
CA GLY A 283 23.25 -10.44 -19.13
C GLY A 283 22.80 -9.54 -17.97
N ALA A 284 22.66 -8.23 -18.19
CA ALA A 284 22.18 -7.30 -17.18
C ALA A 284 20.78 -7.66 -16.66
N ARG A 285 19.86 -8.09 -17.52
CA ARG A 285 18.52 -8.55 -17.11
C ARG A 285 18.58 -9.83 -16.29
N GLU A 286 19.48 -10.75 -16.65
CA GLU A 286 19.68 -11.98 -15.89
C GLU A 286 20.22 -11.68 -14.49
N ALA A 287 21.22 -10.81 -14.37
CA ALA A 287 21.76 -10.37 -13.08
C ALA A 287 20.72 -9.63 -12.22
N LEU A 288 19.92 -8.73 -12.81
CA LEU A 288 18.80 -8.08 -12.11
C LEU A 288 17.72 -9.08 -11.68
N GLY A 289 17.50 -10.15 -12.46
CA GLY A 289 16.65 -11.27 -12.07
C GLY A 289 17.16 -11.96 -10.81
N GLN A 290 18.46 -12.27 -10.75
CA GLN A 290 19.09 -12.87 -9.57
C GLN A 290 19.02 -11.95 -8.35
N LEU A 291 19.23 -10.64 -8.54
CA LEU A 291 19.06 -9.64 -7.49
C LEU A 291 17.62 -9.67 -6.94
N LYS A 292 16.62 -9.62 -7.82
CA LYS A 292 15.22 -9.68 -7.43
C LYS A 292 14.88 -10.97 -6.67
N ASP A 293 15.41 -12.09 -7.09
CA ASP A 293 15.21 -13.38 -6.42
C ASP A 293 15.82 -13.34 -5.01
N SER A 294 17.03 -12.78 -4.84
CA SER A 294 17.64 -12.61 -3.52
C SER A 294 16.83 -11.70 -2.59
N CYS A 295 16.26 -10.60 -3.09
CA CYS A 295 15.36 -9.75 -2.32
C CYS A 295 14.09 -10.51 -1.92
N SER A 296 13.54 -11.32 -2.82
CA SER A 296 12.34 -12.11 -2.56
C SER A 296 12.60 -13.17 -1.49
N ASP A 297 13.75 -13.85 -1.56
CA ASP A 297 14.16 -14.84 -0.56
C ASP A 297 14.28 -14.21 0.84
N CYS A 298 14.99 -13.09 0.97
CA CYS A 298 15.15 -12.39 2.25
C CYS A 298 13.80 -11.87 2.77
N HIS A 299 12.99 -11.24 1.92
CA HIS A 299 11.67 -10.76 2.36
C HIS A 299 10.77 -11.89 2.82
N ASN A 300 10.75 -13.04 2.14
CA ASN A 300 9.93 -14.18 2.56
C ASN A 300 10.41 -14.80 3.88
N ALA A 301 11.73 -14.84 4.10
CA ALA A 301 12.32 -15.42 5.30
C ALA A 301 12.16 -14.51 6.52
N ASP A 302 12.36 -13.20 6.35
CA ASP A 302 12.61 -12.29 7.47
C ASP A 302 11.58 -11.14 7.61
N ARG A 303 10.92 -10.71 6.51
CA ARG A 303 9.99 -9.57 6.52
C ARG A 303 8.52 -9.97 6.53
N ASP A 304 8.13 -10.85 5.60
CA ASP A 304 6.74 -11.13 5.28
C ASP A 304 6.16 -12.31 6.09
N ASN A 305 7.02 -13.08 6.78
CA ASN A 305 6.64 -14.19 7.65
C ASN A 305 7.00 -13.92 9.12
N PRO A 306 6.10 -13.31 9.92
CA PRO A 306 6.37 -12.99 11.32
C PRO A 306 6.31 -14.20 12.28
N TYR A 307 6.33 -15.45 11.79
CA TYR A 307 6.15 -16.68 12.57
C TYR A 307 7.09 -17.83 12.17
#